data_AF-A0A8T5AXI5-F1
#
_entry.id   AF-A0A8T5AXI5-F1
#
_cell.length_a   1.000
_cell.length_b   1.000
_cell.length_c   1.000
_cell.angle_alpha   90.00
_cell.angle_beta   90.00
_cell.angle_gamma   90.00
#
_symmetry.space_group_name_H-M   'P 1'
#
loop_
_entity.id
_entity.type
_entity.pdbx_description
1 polymer ?
#
loop_
_entity_poly.entity_id
_entity_poly.type
_entity_poly.pdbx_seq_one_letter_code
_entity_poly.pdbx_strand_id
1 'polypeptide(L)'
;ITEDSWQVIGEAIKSKDSVGILVDGEEDLLAIVAVLLAPENSFVVYGQPGEGIVVIKVNEDSKRKMHEILSRMEYKPEKLK
;
A
#
# COMPACT_ATOMS: atom_id res chain seq x y z
N ILE A 1 0.53 -10.27 -2.37
CA ILE A 1 1.41 -9.22 -1.83
C ILE A 1 2.44 -9.90 -0.95
N THR A 2 3.73 -9.77 -1.26
CA THR A 2 4.83 -10.45 -0.55
C THR A 2 5.26 -9.65 0.69
N GLU A 3 5.89 -10.31 1.65
CA GLU A 3 6.40 -9.68 2.88
C GLU A 3 7.43 -8.58 2.58
N ASP A 4 8.32 -8.82 1.60
CA ASP A 4 9.31 -7.84 1.15
C ASP A 4 8.68 -6.50 0.73
N SER A 5 7.51 -6.54 0.05
CA SER A 5 6.80 -5.32 -0.33
C SER A 5 6.37 -4.50 0.88
N TRP A 6 5.92 -5.14 1.96
CA TRP A 6 5.53 -4.44 3.20
C TRP A 6 6.74 -3.79 3.86
N GLN A 7 7.86 -4.51 3.91
CA GLN A 7 9.08 -3.99 4.51
C GLN A 7 9.61 -2.78 3.74
N VAL A 8 9.82 -2.93 2.42
CA VAL A 8 10.40 -1.86 1.58
C VAL A 8 9.52 -0.61 1.56
N ILE A 9 8.21 -0.77 1.40
CA ILE A 9 7.27 0.38 1.43
C ILE A 9 7.26 1.02 2.83
N GLY A 10 7.24 0.20 3.89
CA GLY A 10 7.25 0.69 5.27
C GLY A 10 8.52 1.46 5.62
N GLU A 11 9.68 1.03 5.13
CA GLU A 11 10.96 1.74 5.27
C GLU A 11 10.96 3.04 4.47
N ALA A 12 10.48 3.02 3.22
CA ALA A 12 10.41 4.19 2.37
C ALA A 12 9.51 5.29 2.95
N ILE A 13 8.34 4.93 3.49
CA ILE A 13 7.40 5.88 4.12
C ILE A 13 8.01 6.56 5.36
N LYS A 14 8.90 5.86 6.08
CA LYS A 14 9.58 6.40 7.27
C LYS A 14 10.81 7.25 6.91
N SER A 15 11.28 7.19 5.68
CA SER A 15 12.41 7.99 5.22
C SER A 15 12.07 9.48 5.26
N LYS A 16 13.08 10.31 5.55
CA LYS A 16 12.97 11.77 5.45
C LYS A 16 13.25 12.27 4.03
N ASP A 17 13.86 11.43 3.20
CA ASP A 17 14.23 11.74 1.83
C ASP A 17 13.17 11.21 0.85
N SER A 18 13.17 11.75 -0.37
CA SER A 18 12.35 11.19 -1.45
C SER A 18 12.91 9.86 -1.91
N VAL A 19 12.11 8.81 -1.80
CA VAL A 19 12.50 7.43 -2.17
C VAL A 19 11.76 7.00 -3.43
N GLY A 20 12.50 6.45 -4.40
CA GLY A 20 11.94 5.76 -5.55
C GLY A 20 12.07 4.25 -5.39
N ILE A 21 10.99 3.51 -5.63
CA ILE A 21 10.97 2.04 -5.61
C ILE A 21 10.63 1.56 -7.02
N LEU A 22 11.46 0.68 -7.57
CA LEU A 22 11.15 0.00 -8.83
C LEU A 22 10.35 -1.27 -8.50
N VAL A 23 9.18 -1.41 -9.11
CA VAL A 23 8.28 -2.55 -8.90
C VAL A 23 8.35 -3.46 -10.11
N ASP A 24 8.62 -4.74 -9.86
CA ASP A 24 8.45 -5.81 -10.85
C ASP A 24 7.12 -6.52 -10.57
N GLY A 25 6.07 -6.09 -11.26
CA GLY A 25 4.69 -6.55 -11.05
C GLY A 25 3.67 -5.41 -11.07
N GLU A 26 2.54 -5.62 -10.39
CA GLU A 26 1.42 -4.67 -10.33
C GLU A 26 1.60 -3.66 -9.19
N GLU A 27 1.80 -2.38 -9.54
CA GLU A 27 1.96 -1.25 -8.60
C GLU A 27 0.64 -0.90 -7.89
N ASP A 28 -0.49 -0.97 -8.58
CA ASP A 28 -1.81 -0.59 -8.07
C ASP A 28 -2.26 -1.48 -6.91
N LEU A 29 -1.87 -2.77 -6.89
CA LEU A 29 -2.07 -3.65 -5.74
C LEU A 29 -1.30 -3.18 -4.49
N LEU A 30 -0.18 -2.47 -4.66
CA LEU A 30 0.61 -1.93 -3.56
C LEU A 30 -0.04 -0.69 -2.94
N ALA A 31 -1.04 -0.07 -3.60
CA ALA A 31 -1.83 1.01 -3.00
C ALA A 31 -2.50 0.58 -1.69
N ILE A 32 -2.88 -0.69 -1.57
CA ILE A 32 -3.43 -1.29 -0.34
C ILE A 32 -2.40 -1.15 0.79
N VAL A 33 -1.17 -1.60 0.55
CA VAL A 33 -0.07 -1.55 1.53
C VAL A 33 0.27 -0.10 1.87
N ALA A 34 0.37 0.76 0.85
CA ALA A 34 0.68 2.18 1.02
C ALA A 34 -0.34 2.88 1.93
N VAL A 35 -1.65 2.68 1.72
CA VAL A 35 -2.70 3.28 2.57
C VAL A 35 -2.63 2.76 4.01
N LEU A 36 -2.38 1.46 4.20
CA LEU A 36 -2.31 0.86 5.52
C LEU A 36 -1.10 1.36 6.33
N LEU A 37 0.05 1.51 5.69
CA LEU A 37 1.30 1.94 6.32
C LEU A 37 1.46 3.45 6.44
N ALA A 38 0.82 4.23 5.55
CA ALA A 38 0.95 5.68 5.56
C ALA A 38 0.43 6.32 6.86
N PRO A 39 1.04 7.44 7.31
CA PRO A 39 0.52 8.24 8.41
C PRO A 39 -0.87 8.78 8.10
N GLU A 40 -1.68 9.00 9.14
CA GLU A 40 -2.98 9.66 8.99
C GLU A 40 -2.84 11.07 8.40
N ASN A 41 -3.84 11.49 7.63
CA ASN A 41 -3.87 12.72 6.83
C ASN A 41 -2.91 12.77 5.62
N SER A 42 -2.17 11.70 5.35
CA SER A 42 -1.38 11.59 4.11
C SER A 42 -2.29 11.42 2.89
N PHE A 43 -1.73 11.62 1.70
CA PHE A 43 -2.37 11.24 0.44
C PHE A 43 -1.60 10.08 -0.19
N VAL A 44 -2.33 9.03 -0.59
CA VAL A 44 -1.82 7.98 -1.48
C VAL A 44 -2.42 8.22 -2.86
N VAL A 45 -1.57 8.26 -3.87
CA VAL A 45 -1.95 8.51 -5.26
C VAL A 45 -1.43 7.36 -6.10
N TYR A 46 -2.28 6.76 -6.91
CA TYR A 46 -1.90 5.68 -7.81
C TYR A 46 -2.73 5.74 -9.10
N GLY A 47 -2.25 5.07 -10.15
CA GLY A 47 -2.97 4.92 -11.41
C GLY A 47 -3.85 3.67 -11.39
N GLN A 48 -5.07 3.78 -11.89
CA GLN A 48 -5.98 2.65 -12.09
C GLN A 48 -6.46 2.59 -13.54
N PRO A 49 -6.27 1.45 -14.24
CA PRO A 49 -6.79 1.26 -15.59
C PRO A 49 -8.31 1.54 -15.66
N GLY A 50 -8.72 2.39 -16.61
CA GLY A 50 -10.12 2.77 -16.80
C GLY A 50 -10.63 3.90 -15.91
N GLU A 51 -9.97 4.18 -14.79
CA GLU A 51 -10.36 5.22 -13.82
C GLU A 51 -9.41 6.43 -13.82
N GLY A 52 -8.17 6.24 -14.29
CA GLY A 52 -7.15 7.29 -14.29
C GLY A 52 -6.43 7.41 -12.96
N ILE A 53 -6.26 8.62 -12.44
CA ILE A 53 -5.56 8.86 -11.17
C ILE A 53 -6.56 8.74 -10.03
N VAL A 54 -6.26 7.86 -9.08
CA VAL A 54 -7.01 7.71 -7.83
C VAL A 54 -6.24 8.36 -6.69
N VAL A 55 -6.93 9.19 -5.90
CA VAL A 55 -6.36 9.88 -4.74
C VAL A 55 -7.11 9.45 -3.49
N ILE A 56 -6.37 8.91 -2.52
CA ILE A 56 -6.91 8.47 -1.24
C ILE A 56 -6.33 9.35 -0.14
N LYS A 57 -7.20 10.04 0.61
CA LYS A 57 -6.81 10.65 1.88
C LYS A 57 -6.81 9.59 2.97
N VAL A 58 -5.67 9.40 3.62
CA VAL A 58 -5.48 8.38 4.65
C VAL A 58 -6.15 8.84 5.95
N ASN A 59 -7.10 8.02 6.40
CA ASN A 59 -7.83 8.12 7.66
C ASN A 59 -8.28 6.72 8.12
N GLU A 60 -8.87 6.61 9.30
CA GLU A 60 -9.33 5.32 9.85
C GLU A 60 -10.27 4.55 8.91
N ASP A 61 -11.19 5.24 8.24
CA ASP A 61 -12.16 4.60 7.33
C ASP A 61 -11.49 4.04 6.07
N SER A 62 -10.54 4.78 5.48
CA SER A 62 -9.77 4.32 4.33
C SER A 62 -8.89 3.12 4.68
N LYS A 63 -8.28 3.10 5.88
CA LYS A 63 -7.51 1.96 6.37
C LYS A 63 -8.41 0.76 6.61
N ARG A 64 -9.60 0.95 7.19
CA ARG A 64 -10.59 -0.12 7.37
C ARG A 64 -11.01 -0.74 6.04
N LYS A 65 -11.33 0.08 5.04
CA LYS A 65 -11.67 -0.38 3.68
C LYS A 65 -10.52 -1.18 3.06
N MET A 66 -9.28 -0.72 3.21
CA MET A 66 -8.14 -1.49 2.70
C MET A 66 -7.88 -2.79 3.44
N HIS A 67 -8.11 -2.86 4.75
CA HIS A 67 -8.09 -4.12 5.48
C HIS A 67 -9.17 -5.09 4.98
N GLU A 68 -10.39 -4.61 4.72
CA GLU A 68 -11.46 -5.44 4.16
C GLU A 68 -11.09 -5.98 2.77
N ILE A 69 -10.54 -5.14 1.88
CA ILE A 69 -10.05 -5.57 0.57
C ILE A 69 -8.95 -6.62 0.73
N LEU A 70 -7.95 -6.35 1.56
CA LEU A 70 -6.84 -7.26 1.81
C LEU A 70 -7.32 -8.62 2.35
N SER A 71 -8.31 -8.63 3.25
CA SER A 71 -8.86 -9.87 3.82
C SER A 71 -9.59 -10.76 2.80
N ARG A 72 -10.03 -10.18 1.67
CA ARG A 72 -10.68 -10.91 0.58
C ARG A 72 -9.68 -11.43 -0.45
N MET A 73 -8.43 -10.99 -0.38
CA MET A 73 -7.34 -11.54 -1.18
C MET A 73 -6.84 -12.83 -0.53
N GLU A 74 -6.37 -13.79 -1.33
CA GLU A 74 -5.62 -14.94 -0.80
C GLU A 74 -4.29 -14.45 -0.22
N TYR A 75 -4.32 -14.00 1.03
CA TYR A 75 -3.14 -13.63 1.80
C TYR A 75 -2.69 -14.86 2.59
N LYS A 76 -1.60 -15.49 2.16
CA LYS A 76 -0.87 -16.49 2.96
C LYS A 76 0.29 -15.76 3.63
N PRO A 77 0.17 -15.32 4.90
CA PRO A 77 1.36 -14.93 5.63
C PRO A 77 2.22 -16.18 5.75
N GLU A 78 3.39 -16.17 5.10
CA GLU A 78 4.40 -17.18 5.40
C GLU A 78 4.69 -17.06 6.90
N LYS A 79 4.50 -18.15 7.63
CA LYS A 79 4.74 -18.17 9.06
C LYS A 79 6.20 -17.78 9.28
N LEU A 80 6.44 -16.61 9.87
CA LEU A 80 7.70 -16.27 10.51
C LEU A 80 8.07 -17.45 11.42
N LYS A 81 9.19 -18.11 11.09
CA LYS A 81 9.74 -19.23 11.86
C LYS A 81 10.26 -18.77 13.22
#